data_AF-A0A8X6Y0F2-F1
#
_entry.id   AF-A0A8X6Y0F2-F1
#
_cell.length_a   1.000
_cell.length_b   1.000
_cell.length_c   1.000
_cell.angle_alpha   90.00
_cell.angle_beta   90.00
_cell.angle_gamma   90.00
#
_symmetry.space_group_name_H-M   'P 1'
#
loop_
_entity.id
_entity.type
_entity.pdbx_description
1 polymer ?
#
loop_
_entity_poly.entity_id
_entity_poly.type
_entity_poly.pdbx_seq_one_letter_code
_entity_poly.pdbx_strand_id
1 'polypeptide(L)'
;MLRAWLIYNNIKNWTLGCYFVQLQKNSSFHRTIKRSPYKALFGAEPKIGFQSSHISKGLLEKLVTEEDLDLLLNQQDHDITSTPENLPVISFKNNNDASKYLLAPELIDYNT
;
A
#
# COMPACT_ATOMS: atom_id res chain seq x y z
N MET A 1 -9.63 10.28 17.37
CA MET A 1 -8.78 9.96 16.20
C MET A 1 -8.21 11.20 15.53
N LEU A 2 -9.03 12.12 14.96
CA LEU A 2 -8.51 13.34 14.32
C LEU A 2 -7.66 14.22 15.24
N ARG A 3 -8.14 14.53 16.44
CA ARG A 3 -7.35 15.30 17.43
C ARG A 3 -6.00 14.64 17.76
N ALA A 4 -5.99 13.32 17.95
CA ALA A 4 -4.75 12.58 18.22
C ALA A 4 -3.78 12.63 17.04
N TRP A 5 -4.30 12.49 15.81
CA TRP A 5 -3.50 12.61 14.59
C TRP A 5 -2.90 14.02 14.43
N LEU A 6 -3.68 15.07 14.69
CA LEU A 6 -3.20 16.46 14.62
C LEU A 6 -2.10 16.75 15.64
N ILE A 7 -2.27 16.27 16.88
CA ILE A 7 -1.26 16.41 17.94
C ILE A 7 0.02 15.64 17.57
N TYR A 8 -0.11 14.40 17.10
CA TYR A 8 1.02 13.56 16.72
C TYR A 8 1.85 14.18 15.59
N ASN A 9 1.19 14.75 14.58
CA ASN A 9 1.87 15.35 13.43
C ASN A 9 2.24 16.82 13.65
N ASN A 10 1.93 17.42 14.80
CA ASN A 10 2.10 18.85 15.08
C ASN A 10 1.48 19.77 14.01
N ILE A 11 0.31 19.38 13.48
CA ILE A 11 -0.43 20.11 12.44
C ILE A 11 -1.70 20.70 13.03
N LYS A 12 -2.03 21.95 12.66
CA LYS A 12 -3.29 22.62 13.04
C LYS A 12 -4.38 22.56 11.96
N ASN A 13 -4.00 22.22 10.72
CA ASN A 13 -4.93 22.10 9.59
C ASN A 13 -5.77 20.81 9.73
N TRP A 14 -6.96 20.96 10.29
CA TRP A 14 -7.90 19.86 10.49
C TRP A 14 -8.44 19.30 9.17
N THR A 15 -8.61 20.13 8.15
CA THR A 15 -9.08 19.71 6.82
C THR A 15 -8.11 18.72 6.19
N LEU A 16 -6.81 18.98 6.31
CA LEU A 16 -5.77 18.05 5.86
C LEU A 16 -5.82 16.73 6.65
N GLY A 17 -5.87 16.81 7.98
CA GLY A 17 -5.94 15.62 8.84
C GLY A 17 -7.17 14.74 8.57
N CYS A 18 -8.29 15.33 8.15
CA CYS A 18 -9.50 14.61 7.78
C CYS A 18 -9.25 13.59 6.67
N TYR A 19 -8.46 13.92 5.64
CA TYR A 19 -8.16 12.99 4.55
C TYR A 19 -7.42 11.75 5.05
N PHE A 20 -6.39 11.94 5.88
CA PHE A 20 -5.60 10.83 6.43
C PHE A 20 -6.41 9.95 7.38
N VAL A 21 -7.20 10.57 8.27
CA VAL A 21 -8.05 9.84 9.22
C VAL A 21 -9.14 9.06 8.50
N GLN A 22 -9.76 9.64 7.47
CA GLN A 22 -10.75 8.92 6.66
C GLN A 22 -10.13 7.72 5.95
N LEU A 23 -8.97 7.90 5.32
CA LEU A 23 -8.26 6.80 4.68
C LEU A 23 -7.93 5.69 5.69
N GLN A 24 -7.39 6.04 6.86
CA GLN A 24 -7.06 5.07 7.90
C GLN A 24 -8.30 4.30 8.36
N LYS A 25 -9.45 4.96 8.58
CA LYS A 25 -10.70 4.30 8.97
C LYS A 25 -11.26 3.40 7.86
N ASN A 26 -11.27 3.90 6.62
CA ASN A 26 -11.88 3.19 5.49
C ASN A 26 -11.03 1.99 5.05
N SER A 27 -9.72 2.03 5.27
CA SER A 27 -8.81 0.93 4.96
C SER A 27 -8.65 -0.09 6.09
N SER A 28 -9.13 0.21 7.29
CA SER A 28 -9.00 -0.69 8.44
C SER A 28 -9.93 -1.90 8.34
N PHE A 29 -9.47 -3.06 8.80
CA PHE A 29 -10.30 -4.28 8.86
C PHE A 29 -11.46 -4.11 9.83
N HIS A 30 -12.68 -4.33 9.35
CA HIS A 30 -13.88 -4.25 10.17
C HIS A 30 -14.44 -5.65 10.48
N ARG A 31 -14.48 -5.99 11.79
CA ARG A 31 -14.75 -7.35 12.30
C ARG A 31 -16.06 -7.96 11.79
N THR A 32 -17.14 -7.17 11.73
CA THR A 32 -18.48 -7.65 11.34
C THR A 32 -18.58 -7.99 9.86
N ILE A 33 -18.02 -7.14 8.99
CA ILE A 33 -18.10 -7.31 7.53
C ILE A 33 -16.94 -8.14 6.96
N LYS A 34 -15.98 -8.52 7.82
CA LYS A 34 -14.78 -9.33 7.50
C LYS A 34 -13.92 -8.77 6.37
N ARG A 35 -13.96 -7.45 6.18
CA ARG A 35 -13.20 -6.71 5.16
C ARG A 35 -13.07 -5.24 5.59
N SER A 36 -12.28 -4.45 4.86
CA SER A 36 -12.26 -3.00 5.06
C SER A 36 -13.52 -2.34 4.47
N PRO A 37 -14.04 -1.25 5.07
CA PRO A 37 -15.14 -0.48 4.47
C PRO A 37 -14.87 -0.07 3.02
N TYR A 38 -13.63 0.28 2.69
CA TYR A 38 -13.21 0.58 1.32
C TYR A 38 -13.43 -0.62 0.39
N LYS A 39 -12.95 -1.81 0.77
CA LYS A 39 -13.14 -3.03 -0.02
C LYS A 39 -14.61 -3.44 -0.13
N ALA A 40 -15.41 -3.17 0.89
CA ALA A 40 -16.85 -3.41 0.84
C ALA A 40 -17.53 -2.54 -0.22
N LEU A 41 -17.11 -1.28 -0.36
CA LEU A 41 -17.71 -0.33 -1.29
C LEU A 41 -17.17 -0.48 -2.72
N PHE A 42 -15.85 -0.59 -2.89
CA PHE A 42 -15.20 -0.55 -4.19
C PHE A 42 -14.85 -1.94 -4.74
N GLY A 43 -14.97 -3.00 -3.95
CA GLY A 43 -14.62 -4.37 -4.35
C GLY A 43 -13.13 -4.66 -4.46
N ALA A 44 -12.26 -3.65 -4.31
CA ALA A 44 -10.80 -3.77 -4.37
C ALA A 44 -10.14 -3.31 -3.06
N GLU A 45 -8.91 -3.76 -2.80
CA GLU A 45 -8.13 -3.22 -1.69
C GLU A 45 -7.72 -1.76 -1.98
N PRO A 46 -7.67 -0.90 -0.95
CA PRO A 46 -7.19 0.47 -1.10
C PRO A 46 -5.73 0.46 -1.56
N LYS A 47 -5.43 1.23 -2.62
CA LYS A 47 -4.07 1.44 -3.09
C LYS A 47 -3.36 2.41 -2.12
N ILE A 48 -2.52 1.86 -1.26
CA ILE A 48 -1.79 2.62 -0.23
C ILE A 48 -0.30 2.56 -0.56
N GLY A 49 0.28 3.72 -0.89
CA GLY A 49 1.70 3.86 -1.21
C GLY A 49 2.17 3.01 -2.41
N PHE A 50 3.49 2.83 -2.49
CA PHE A 50 4.17 2.09 -3.56
C PHE A 50 4.03 0.56 -3.46
N GLN A 51 3.47 0.02 -2.36
CA GLN A 51 3.22 -1.42 -2.29
C GLN A 51 2.14 -1.89 -3.29
N SER A 52 1.38 -0.94 -3.85
CA SER A 52 0.42 -1.19 -4.91
C SER A 52 0.99 -1.08 -6.32
N SER A 53 2.24 -0.63 -6.49
CA SER A 53 2.91 -0.56 -7.78
C SER A 53 3.66 -1.85 -8.08
N HIS A 54 3.96 -2.10 -9.36
CA HIS A 54 4.76 -3.25 -9.83
C HIS A 54 6.26 -3.11 -9.51
N ILE A 55 6.60 -2.37 -8.46
CA ILE A 55 7.98 -2.13 -8.05
C ILE A 55 8.46 -3.31 -7.20
N SER A 56 9.60 -3.90 -7.56
CA SER A 56 10.24 -4.96 -6.78
C SER A 56 10.51 -4.50 -5.35
N LYS A 57 10.21 -5.34 -4.35
CA LYS A 57 10.47 -5.02 -2.94
C LYS A 57 11.93 -4.68 -2.66
N GLY A 58 12.87 -5.38 -3.30
CA GLY A 58 14.30 -5.12 -3.17
C GLY A 58 14.76 -3.83 -3.87
N LEU A 59 13.93 -3.28 -4.76
CA LEU A 59 14.14 -1.95 -5.35
C LEU A 59 13.57 -0.87 -4.41
N LEU A 60 12.44 -1.15 -3.76
CA LEU A 60 11.82 -0.26 -2.78
C LEU A 60 12.74 0.03 -1.59
N GLU A 61 13.51 -0.97 -1.14
CA GLU A 61 14.48 -0.82 -0.05
C GLU A 61 15.69 0.05 -0.42
N LYS A 62 15.95 0.25 -1.71
CA LYS A 62 17.07 1.06 -2.22
C LYS A 62 16.66 2.50 -2.54
N LEU A 63 15.36 2.78 -2.59
CA LEU A 63 14.83 4.12 -2.79
C LEU A 63 15.07 4.96 -1.54
N VAL A 64 16.01 5.90 -1.62
CA VAL A 64 16.33 6.79 -0.50
C VAL A 64 15.86 8.22 -0.77
N THR A 65 15.98 8.70 -2.01
CA THR A 65 15.58 10.07 -2.39
C THR A 65 14.52 10.11 -3.49
N GLU A 66 13.95 11.30 -3.71
CA GLU A 66 12.99 11.54 -4.79
C GLU A 66 13.65 11.40 -6.17
N GLU A 67 14.93 11.77 -6.29
CA GLU A 67 15.72 11.60 -7.51
C GLU A 67 15.91 10.13 -7.89
N ASP A 68 16.11 9.25 -6.91
CA ASP A 68 16.18 7.80 -7.15
C ASP A 68 14.86 7.25 -7.72
N LEU A 69 13.73 7.79 -7.25
CA LEU A 69 12.40 7.43 -7.75
C LEU A 69 12.20 7.89 -9.19
N ASP A 70 12.59 9.12 -9.51
CA ASP A 70 12.49 9.66 -10.86
C ASP A 70 13.33 8.87 -11.86
N LEU A 71 14.55 8.45 -11.48
CA LEU A 71 15.39 7.61 -12.33
C LEU A 71 14.72 6.27 -12.65
N LEU A 72 14.08 5.65 -11.67
CA LEU A 72 13.41 4.35 -11.86
C LEU A 72 12.15 4.46 -12.73
N LEU A 73 11.37 5.52 -12.56
CA LEU A 73 10.18 5.74 -13.39
C LEU A 73 10.58 6.01 -14.84
N ASN A 74 11.60 6.84 -15.07
CA ASN A 74 12.10 7.15 -16.42
C ASN A 74 12.78 5.94 -17.11
N GLN A 75 13.42 5.04 -16.35
CA GLN A 75 13.97 3.79 -16.90
C GLN A 75 12.87 2.85 -17.39
N GLN A 76 11.73 2.80 -16.69
CA GLN A 76 10.62 1.92 -17.06
C GLN A 76 9.90 2.38 -18.34
N ASP A 77 9.93 3.68 -18.66
CA ASP A 77 9.36 4.21 -19.90
C ASP A 77 10.24 3.92 -21.12
N HIS A 78 11.54 3.64 -20.94
CA HIS A 78 12.47 3.34 -22.03
C HIS A 78 12.49 1.86 -22.47
N ASP A 79 11.94 0.93 -21.68
CA ASP A 79 11.84 -0.49 -22.03
C ASP A 79 10.62 -0.83 -22.93
N ILE A 80 9.79 0.16 -23.30
CA ILE A 80 8.64 -0.02 -24.22
C ILE A 80 8.97 0.41 -25.67
N THR A 81 10.16 0.98 -25.93
CA THR A 81 10.57 1.39 -27.28
C THR A 81 11.95 0.88 -27.65
N SER A 82 12.09 -0.44 -27.86
CA SER A 82 12.94 -1.01 -28.93
C SER A 82 12.72 -2.52 -29.11
N THR A 83 11.85 -2.87 -30.08
CA THR A 83 12.03 -3.80 -31.23
C THR A 83 12.76 -5.16 -31.03
N PRO A 84 12.52 -6.23 -31.84
CA PRO A 84 11.42 -6.67 -32.73
C PRO A 84 10.82 -8.04 -32.30
N GLU A 85 9.92 -8.55 -33.15
CA GLU A 85 9.26 -9.87 -33.21
C GLU A 85 10.00 -11.10 -32.61
N ASN A 86 9.16 -11.97 -32.03
CA ASN A 86 9.39 -13.36 -31.59
C ASN A 86 10.11 -13.55 -30.25
N LEU A 87 9.37 -14.00 -29.23
CA LEU A 87 9.73 -15.16 -28.37
C LEU A 87 8.52 -15.53 -27.43
N PRO A 88 8.52 -16.71 -26.79
CA PRO A 88 7.34 -17.54 -26.57
C PRO A 88 6.64 -17.23 -25.24
N VAL A 89 5.40 -17.66 -25.15
CA VAL A 89 4.57 -17.64 -23.94
C VAL A 89 5.26 -18.38 -22.79
N ILE A 90 5.69 -17.66 -21.75
CA ILE A 90 6.06 -18.26 -20.47
C ILE A 90 4.91 -18.01 -19.49
N SER A 91 4.14 -19.07 -19.21
CA SER A 91 3.10 -19.05 -18.18
C SER A 91 3.74 -19.09 -16.79
N PHE A 92 3.45 -18.12 -15.95
CA PHE A 92 3.82 -18.18 -14.54
C PHE A 92 2.75 -18.96 -13.76
N LYS A 93 3.11 -20.16 -13.30
CA LYS A 93 2.29 -20.97 -12.39
C LYS A 93 2.25 -20.30 -11.02
N ASN A 94 1.05 -19.94 -10.57
CA ASN A 94 0.79 -19.54 -9.19
C ASN A 94 0.97 -20.74 -8.26
N ASN A 95 1.99 -20.69 -7.41
CA ASN A 95 2.11 -21.58 -6.26
C ASN A 95 1.90 -20.75 -4.99
N ASN A 96 0.74 -21.00 -4.41
CA ASN A 96 0.21 -20.38 -3.21
C ASN A 96 1.00 -20.92 -2.00
N ASP A 97 1.46 -20.04 -1.09
CA ASP A 97 1.26 -20.25 0.34
C ASP A 97 1.51 -18.95 1.13
N ALA A 98 0.44 -18.24 1.46
CA ALA A 98 0.48 -17.01 2.27
C ALA A 98 -0.13 -17.21 3.67
N SER A 99 -0.07 -18.42 4.23
CA SER A 99 -0.55 -18.71 5.58
C SER A 99 0.47 -18.46 6.70
N LYS A 100 1.66 -17.89 6.43
CA LYS A 100 2.75 -17.87 7.43
C LYS A 100 3.01 -16.54 8.17
N TYR A 101 2.31 -15.45 7.85
CA TYR A 101 2.61 -14.13 8.48
C TYR A 101 1.49 -13.55 9.36
N LEU A 102 0.55 -14.38 9.83
CA LEU A 102 -0.35 -14.03 10.92
C LEU A 102 0.26 -14.45 12.26
N LEU A 103 1.17 -13.64 12.82
CA LEU A 103 1.43 -13.63 14.27
C LEU A 103 0.99 -12.28 14.85
N ALA A 104 0.26 -12.38 15.96
CA ALA A 104 -0.63 -11.41 16.55
C ALA A 104 0.03 -10.09 17.02
N PRO A 105 -0.70 -8.96 17.04
CA PRO A 105 -0.41 -7.88 17.96
C PRO A 105 -0.89 -8.27 19.37
N GLU A 106 0.01 -8.17 20.34
CA GLU A 106 -0.28 -8.33 21.76
C GLU A 106 -1.48 -7.49 22.21
N LEU A 107 -2.27 -8.11 23.10
CA LEU A 107 -3.43 -7.53 23.73
C LEU A 107 -2.99 -6.36 24.62
N ILE A 108 -3.40 -5.14 24.26
CA ILE A 108 -3.50 -4.04 25.23
C ILE A 108 -4.96 -4.00 25.66
N ASP A 109 -5.23 -4.58 26.83
CA ASP A 109 -6.51 -4.48 27.52
C ASP A 109 -6.77 -3.01 27.91
N TYR A 110 -7.81 -2.42 27.33
CA TYR A 110 -8.37 -1.17 27.83
C TYR A 110 -9.58 -1.50 28.71
N ASN A 111 -9.30 -1.78 29.99
CA ASN A 111 -10.27 -1.64 31.07
C ASN A 111 -9.76 -0.55 32.02
N THR A 112 -10.33 0.66 31.91
CA THR A 112 -10.97 1.47 32.97
C THR A 112 -11.30 2.84 32.37
#